data_AF-A0A1W6BIH9-F1
#
_entry.id   AF-A0A1W6BIH9-F1
#
_cell.length_a   1.000
_cell.length_b   1.000
_cell.length_c   1.000
_cell.angle_alpha   90.00
_cell.angle_beta   90.00
_cell.angle_gamma   90.00
#
_symmetry.space_group_name_H-M   'P 1'
#
loop_
_entity.id
_entity.type
_entity.pdbx_description
1 polymer ?
#
loop_
_entity_poly.entity_id
_entity_poly.type
_entity_poly.pdbx_seq_one_letter_code
_entity_poly.pdbx_strand_id
1 'polypeptide(L)'
;MDSNRQNLINKIKYRAQYRGTKEMDLFVYKFVNEIVENLNLEELEDLNKLINLGDEELIKISESKDNQNLSKVIIKLREFKEKY
;
A
#
# COMPACT_ATOMS: atom_id res chain seq x y z
N MET A 1 -8.88 -8.46 -20.54
CA MET A 1 -8.01 -7.98 -19.45
C MET A 1 -7.70 -6.52 -19.73
N ASP A 2 -8.06 -5.61 -18.83
CA ASP A 2 -7.63 -4.21 -18.93
C ASP A 2 -6.12 -4.14 -18.70
N SER A 3 -5.36 -4.11 -19.80
CA SER A 3 -3.90 -4.08 -19.80
C SER A 3 -3.35 -3.02 -18.83
N ASN A 4 -3.99 -1.85 -18.77
CA ASN A 4 -3.59 -0.75 -17.87
C ASN A 4 -3.74 -1.10 -16.39
N ARG A 5 -4.83 -1.77 -15.99
CA ARG A 5 -5.04 -2.18 -14.59
C ARG A 5 -4.02 -3.22 -14.18
N GLN A 6 -3.81 -4.25 -15.00
CA GLN A 6 -2.86 -5.31 -14.66
C GLN A 6 -1.42 -4.79 -14.61
N ASN A 7 -1.04 -3.88 -15.51
CA ASN A 7 0.27 -3.24 -15.50
C ASN A 7 0.49 -2.44 -14.21
N LEU A 8 -0.53 -1.72 -13.73
CA LEU A 8 -0.46 -0.99 -12.47
C LEU A 8 -0.30 -1.94 -11.27
N ILE A 9 -1.08 -3.02 -11.21
CA ILE A 9 -0.95 -4.05 -10.16
C ILE A 9 0.47 -4.64 -10.14
N ASN A 10 1.01 -5.00 -11.30
CA ASN A 10 2.36 -5.55 -11.39
C ASN A 10 3.42 -4.56 -10.90
N LYS A 11 3.29 -3.28 -11.25
CA LYS A 11 4.17 -2.20 -10.77
C LYS A 11 4.09 -2.05 -9.24
N ILE A 12 2.90 -2.09 -8.67
CA ILE A 12 2.68 -2.02 -7.22
C ILE A 12 3.34 -3.20 -6.52
N LYS A 13 3.07 -4.43 -6.97
CA LYS A 13 3.65 -5.66 -6.40
C LYS A 13 5.18 -5.66 -6.47
N TYR A 14 5.74 -5.24 -7.61
CA TYR A 14 7.19 -5.10 -7.75
C TYR A 14 7.76 -4.13 -6.71
N ARG A 15 7.21 -2.92 -6.60
CA ARG A 15 7.72 -1.92 -5.67
C ARG A 15 7.54 -2.31 -4.19
N ALA A 16 6.55 -3.14 -3.87
CA ALA A 16 6.33 -3.67 -2.53
C ALA A 16 7.45 -4.60 -2.02
N GLN A 17 8.24 -5.18 -2.93
CA GLN A 17 9.31 -6.15 -2.61
C GLN A 17 10.70 -5.52 -2.40
N TYR A 18 10.84 -4.20 -2.58
CA TYR A 18 12.13 -3.51 -2.53
C TYR A 18 12.05 -2.23 -1.66
N ARG A 19 12.17 -2.43 -0.35
CA ARG A 19 12.17 -1.44 0.75
C ARG A 19 13.57 -1.28 1.36
N GLY A 20 13.70 -0.32 2.26
CA GLY A 20 14.96 -0.03 2.94
C GLY A 20 15.34 -1.10 3.97
N THR A 21 14.37 -1.84 4.50
CA THR A 21 14.58 -2.90 5.49
C THR A 21 13.79 -4.16 5.15
N LYS A 22 14.33 -5.33 5.54
CA LYS A 22 13.68 -6.64 5.36
C LYS A 22 12.34 -6.74 6.08
N GLU A 23 12.19 -6.06 7.20
CA GLU A 23 10.93 -6.02 7.95
C GLU A 23 9.87 -5.26 7.17
N MET A 24 10.22 -4.08 6.64
CA MET A 24 9.33 -3.29 5.80
C MET A 24 9.01 -3.98 4.47
N ASP A 25 9.97 -4.70 3.88
CA ASP A 25 9.72 -5.55 2.71
C ASP A 25 8.58 -6.53 2.99
N LEU A 26 8.71 -7.30 4.06
CA LEU A 26 7.74 -8.33 4.40
C LEU A 26 6.36 -7.74 4.76
N PHE A 27 6.37 -6.65 5.54
CA PHE A 27 5.15 -5.95 5.95
C PHE A 27 4.38 -5.43 4.73
N VAL A 28 5.04 -4.63 3.88
CA VAL A 28 4.42 -4.02 2.70
C VAL A 28 4.02 -5.09 1.69
N TYR A 29 4.86 -6.10 1.46
CA TYR A 29 4.54 -7.21 0.54
C TYR A 29 3.25 -7.93 0.94
N LYS A 30 3.08 -8.26 2.23
CA LYS A 30 1.87 -8.91 2.73
C LYS A 30 0.65 -7.98 2.61
N PHE A 31 0.78 -6.72 3.05
CA PHE A 31 -0.28 -5.71 2.95
C PHE A 31 -0.78 -5.56 1.51
N VAL A 32 0.13 -5.36 0.55
CA VAL A 32 -0.21 -5.15 -0.85
C VAL A 32 -0.93 -6.37 -1.42
N ASN A 33 -0.44 -7.58 -1.17
CA ASN A 33 -1.07 -8.79 -1.70
C ASN A 33 -2.47 -9.05 -1.10
N GLU A 34 -2.74 -8.60 0.12
CA GLU A 34 -4.06 -8.74 0.75
C GLU A 34 -5.13 -7.87 0.05
N ILE A 35 -4.76 -6.68 -0.42
CA ILE A 35 -5.76 -5.69 -0.86
C ILE A 35 -5.79 -5.48 -2.38
N VAL A 36 -4.66 -5.64 -3.09
CA VAL A 36 -4.47 -5.10 -4.45
C VAL A 36 -5.45 -5.65 -5.49
N GLU A 37 -5.85 -6.91 -5.38
CA GLU A 37 -6.79 -7.53 -6.34
C GLU A 37 -8.22 -6.96 -6.19
N ASN A 38 -8.55 -6.46 -4.99
CA ASN A 38 -9.90 -5.99 -4.62
C ASN A 38 -10.08 -4.47 -4.80
N LEU A 39 -9.06 -3.77 -5.30
CA LEU A 39 -9.10 -2.32 -5.50
C LEU A 39 -9.63 -1.95 -6.90
N ASN A 40 -10.39 -0.87 -6.96
CA ASN A 40 -10.73 -0.20 -8.22
C ASN A 40 -9.53 0.62 -8.75
N LEU A 41 -9.64 1.21 -9.94
CA LEU A 41 -8.51 1.91 -10.57
C LEU A 41 -8.03 3.14 -9.79
N GLU A 42 -8.94 3.93 -9.22
CA GLU A 42 -8.61 5.10 -8.41
C GLU A 42 -7.89 4.69 -7.11
N GLU A 43 -8.40 3.66 -6.44
CA GLU A 43 -7.79 3.08 -5.25
C GLU A 43 -6.41 2.46 -5.55
N LEU A 44 -6.22 1.87 -6.73
CA LEU A 44 -4.91 1.37 -7.18
C LEU A 44 -3.92 2.51 -7.39
N GLU A 45 -4.36 3.65 -7.95
CA GLU A 45 -3.49 4.82 -8.10
C GLU A 45 -3.10 5.40 -6.73
N ASP A 46 -4.01 5.42 -5.77
CA ASP A 46 -3.69 5.81 -4.40
C ASP A 46 -2.73 4.84 -3.71
N LEU A 47 -2.92 3.53 -3.90
CA LEU A 47 -1.97 2.54 -3.42
C LEU A 47 -0.60 2.71 -4.08
N ASN A 48 -0.56 2.98 -5.37
CA ASN A 48 0.68 3.24 -6.11
C ASN A 48 1.39 4.51 -5.59
N LYS A 49 0.68 5.59 -5.26
CA LYS A 49 1.29 6.77 -4.60
C LYS A 49 1.86 6.39 -3.23
N LEU A 50 1.06 5.70 -2.40
CA LEU A 50 1.43 5.30 -1.04
C LEU A 50 2.69 4.43 -1.04
N ILE A 51 2.74 3.38 -1.86
CA ILE A 51 3.88 2.44 -1.90
C ILE A 51 5.15 3.05 -2.52
N ASN A 52 5.08 4.21 -3.16
CA ASN A 52 6.28 4.92 -3.61
C ASN A 52 6.93 5.80 -2.54
N LEU A 53 6.26 6.02 -1.40
CA LEU A 53 6.83 6.69 -0.24
C LEU A 53 7.95 5.87 0.41
N GLY A 54 8.81 6.55 1.16
CA GLY A 54 9.85 5.92 1.97
C GLY A 54 9.31 5.18 3.19
N ASP A 55 10.14 4.33 3.79
CA ASP A 55 9.77 3.53 4.96
C ASP A 55 9.32 4.40 6.16
N GLU A 56 10.04 5.50 6.43
CA GLU A 56 9.69 6.45 7.51
C GLU A 56 8.31 7.10 7.32
N GLU A 57 7.99 7.49 6.08
CA GLU A 57 6.71 8.11 5.74
C GLU A 57 5.57 7.11 5.89
N LEU A 58 5.76 5.87 5.42
CA LEU A 58 4.79 4.79 5.56
C LEU A 58 4.49 4.49 7.03
N ILE A 59 5.53 4.41 7.88
CA ILE A 59 5.38 4.22 9.32
C ILE A 59 4.56 5.37 9.92
N LYS A 60 4.93 6.62 9.61
CA LYS A 60 4.22 7.80 10.11
C LYS A 60 2.74 7.83 9.71
N ILE A 61 2.42 7.47 8.46
CA ILE A 61 1.03 7.40 7.96
C ILE A 61 0.25 6.30 8.69
N SER A 62 0.89 5.15 8.91
CA SER A 62 0.30 4.01 9.61
C SER A 62 0.04 4.28 11.11
N GLU A 63 0.77 5.22 11.72
CA GLU A 63 0.65 5.61 13.13
C GLU A 63 -0.18 6.87 13.37
N SER A 64 -0.36 7.69 12.33
CA SER A 64 -1.11 8.94 12.46
C SER A 64 -2.54 8.66 12.95
N LYS A 65 -3.00 9.49 13.89
CA LYS A 65 -4.37 9.46 14.43
C LYS A 65 -5.30 10.44 13.70
N ASP A 66 -4.78 11.14 12.70
CA ASP A 66 -5.58 12.08 11.91
C ASP A 66 -6.51 11.28 11.01
N ASN A 67 -7.81 11.49 11.21
CA ASN A 67 -8.88 10.74 10.53
C ASN A 67 -9.61 11.58 9.48
N GLN A 68 -9.17 12.81 9.22
CA GLN A 68 -9.81 13.67 8.22
C GLN A 68 -9.35 13.29 6.81
N ASN A 69 -10.30 12.98 5.93
CA ASN A 69 -10.10 12.70 4.50
C ASN A 69 -9.05 11.63 4.18
N LEU A 70 -9.10 10.49 4.88
CA LEU A 70 -8.24 9.35 4.56
C LEU A 70 -8.74 8.62 3.31
N SER A 71 -7.83 8.33 2.39
CA SER A 71 -8.14 7.37 1.33
C SER A 71 -8.40 6.00 1.94
N LYS A 72 -9.28 5.21 1.30
CA LYS A 72 -9.60 3.84 1.75
C LYS A 72 -8.35 2.97 1.88
N VAL A 73 -7.31 3.24 1.08
CA VAL A 73 -6.03 2.54 1.14
C VAL A 73 -5.31 2.83 2.46
N ILE A 74 -5.31 4.07 2.95
CA ILE A 74 -4.70 4.43 4.24
C ILE A 74 -5.46 3.78 5.39
N ILE A 75 -6.79 3.74 5.33
CA ILE A 75 -7.62 3.03 6.31
C ILE A 75 -7.20 1.55 6.38
N LYS A 76 -7.11 0.89 5.22
CA LYS A 76 -6.65 -0.51 5.13
C LYS A 76 -5.24 -0.71 5.65
N LEU A 77 -4.32 0.23 5.41
CA LEU A 77 -2.95 0.17 5.93
C LEU A 77 -2.95 0.17 7.47
N ARG A 78 -3.73 1.05 8.08
CA ARG A 78 -3.84 1.15 9.55
C ARG A 78 -4.48 -0.11 10.14
N GLU A 79 -5.59 -0.57 9.57
CA GLU A 79 -6.24 -1.82 9.97
C GLU A 79 -5.33 -3.04 9.84
N PHE A 80 -4.48 -3.08 8.81
CA PHE A 80 -3.51 -4.15 8.61
C PHE A 80 -2.40 -4.09 9.67
N LYS A 81 -1.88 -2.91 9.98
CA LYS A 81 -0.84 -2.72 11.00
C LYS A 81 -1.29 -3.17 12.39
N GLU A 82 -2.53 -2.94 12.78
CA GLU A 82 -3.05 -3.38 14.08
C GLU A 82 -3.11 -4.90 14.24
N LYS A 83 -3.10 -5.65 13.12
CA LYS A 83 -3.15 -7.12 13.08
C LYS A 83 -1.80 -7.78 12.87
N TYR A 84 -0.79 -7.01 12.45
CA TYR A 84 0.52 -7.49 12.03
C TYR A 84 1.46 -7.63 13.22
#